data_AF-X1D330-F1
#
_entry.id   AF-X1D330-F1
#
_cell.length_a   1.000
_cell.length_b   1.000
_cell.length_c   1.000
_cell.angle_alpha   90.00
_cell.angle_beta   90.00
_cell.angle_gamma   90.00
#
_symmetry.space_group_name_H-M   'P 1'
#
loop_
_entity.id
_entity.type
_entity.pdbx_description
1 polymer ?
#
loop_
_entity_poly.entity_id
_entity_poly.type
_entity_poly.pdbx_seq_one_letter_code
_entity_poly.pdbx_strand_id
1 'polypeptide(L)'
;MLVAPDRLRFDFSHLKALTGEQIAEVNRIVNDKIRQNLKVYAEDIPYKKAMEEGVIALFDEKYGDIVRAVKIGEPAISAELCGGTHVAATGEIGLFHIIGESSIGAGLRRIEAVTGRGAEKYVASQLTHLKLAAEILKVMPEALSEKVTDLNAELEENKRQAKELERKLALDEARQ
;
A
#
# COMPACT_ATOMS: atom_id res chain seq x y z
N MET A 1 -11.70 8.64 -5.17
CA MET A 1 -10.56 7.98 -5.85
C MET A 1 -9.68 9.02 -6.56
N LEU A 2 -8.38 8.76 -6.77
CA LEU A 2 -7.50 9.53 -7.66
C LEU A 2 -6.63 8.55 -8.44
N VAL A 3 -6.41 8.84 -9.73
CA VAL A 3 -5.44 8.15 -10.59
C VAL A 3 -4.52 9.23 -11.18
N ALA A 4 -3.29 9.30 -10.69
CA ALA A 4 -2.24 10.18 -11.18
C ALA A 4 -1.18 9.36 -11.94
N PRO A 5 -0.31 9.99 -12.77
CA PRO A 5 0.70 9.27 -13.54
C PRO A 5 1.68 8.44 -12.70
N ASP A 6 1.92 8.85 -11.46
CA ASP A 6 2.90 8.26 -10.54
C ASP A 6 2.28 7.41 -9.43
N ARG A 7 0.99 7.57 -9.12
CA ARG A 7 0.29 6.84 -8.05
C ARG A 7 -1.23 6.88 -8.18
N LEU A 8 -1.90 5.99 -7.47
CA LEU A 8 -3.34 6.02 -7.25
C LEU A 8 -3.66 6.11 -5.76
N ARG A 9 -4.86 6.60 -5.45
CA ARG A 9 -5.42 6.58 -4.09
C ARG A 9 -6.85 6.04 -4.09
N PHE A 10 -7.15 5.22 -3.10
CA PHE A 10 -8.47 4.65 -2.90
C PHE A 10 -8.91 4.79 -1.44
N ASP A 11 -10.13 5.31 -1.26
CA ASP A 11 -10.70 5.59 0.05
C ASP A 11 -11.79 4.55 0.33
N PHE A 12 -11.82 3.98 1.53
CA PHE A 12 -12.69 2.88 1.89
C PHE A 12 -13.16 2.99 3.35
N SER A 13 -14.37 2.47 3.62
CA SER A 13 -14.94 2.44 4.96
C SER A 13 -14.34 1.31 5.78
N HIS A 14 -13.56 1.67 6.81
CA HIS A 14 -12.97 0.71 7.74
C HIS A 14 -12.58 1.38 9.06
N LEU A 15 -12.96 0.76 10.18
CA LEU A 15 -12.79 1.39 11.50
C LEU A 15 -11.35 1.35 12.04
N LYS A 16 -10.57 0.32 11.69
CA LYS A 16 -9.23 0.08 12.27
C LYS A 16 -8.14 0.20 11.21
N ALA A 17 -6.91 0.48 11.62
CA ALA A 17 -5.77 0.38 10.73
C ALA A 17 -5.64 -1.04 10.19
N LEU A 18 -5.28 -1.15 8.91
CA LEU A 18 -4.98 -2.45 8.34
C LEU A 18 -3.68 -2.95 8.95
N THR A 19 -3.66 -4.22 9.34
CA THR A 19 -2.42 -4.87 9.77
C THR A 19 -1.49 -5.06 8.57
N GLY A 20 -0.19 -5.23 8.83
CA GLY A 20 0.77 -5.56 7.76
C GLY A 20 0.37 -6.81 6.97
N GLU A 21 -0.19 -7.82 7.65
CA GLU A 21 -0.72 -9.04 7.04
C GLU A 21 -1.92 -8.75 6.12
N GLN A 22 -2.85 -7.90 6.55
CA GLN A 22 -3.99 -7.50 5.72
C GLN A 22 -3.54 -6.73 4.48
N ILE A 23 -2.56 -5.82 4.61
CA ILE A 23 -1.99 -5.10 3.46
C ILE A 23 -1.30 -6.08 2.50
N ALA A 24 -0.54 -7.05 3.02
CA ALA A 24 0.09 -8.08 2.21
C ALA A 24 -0.95 -8.94 1.46
N GLU A 25 -2.04 -9.31 2.14
CA GLU A 25 -3.12 -10.08 1.56
C GLU A 25 -3.87 -9.31 0.45
N VAL A 26 -4.14 -8.02 0.65
CA VAL A 26 -4.74 -7.17 -0.40
C VAL A 26 -3.82 -7.11 -1.62
N ASN A 27 -2.52 -6.88 -1.43
CA ASN A 27 -1.55 -6.90 -2.52
C ASN A 27 -1.57 -8.24 -3.27
N ARG A 28 -1.64 -9.36 -2.53
CA ARG A 28 -1.70 -10.71 -3.13
C ARG A 28 -2.95 -10.90 -3.96
N ILE A 29 -4.13 -10.61 -3.41
CA ILE A 29 -5.43 -10.77 -4.09
C ILE A 29 -5.47 -9.94 -5.37
N VAL A 30 -5.08 -8.66 -5.31
CA VAL A 30 -5.10 -7.77 -6.48
C VAL A 30 -4.17 -8.29 -7.58
N ASN A 31 -2.94 -8.65 -7.22
CA ASN A 31 -1.99 -9.19 -8.19
C ASN A 31 -2.40 -10.57 -8.73
N ASP A 32 -3.10 -11.40 -7.95
CA ASP A 32 -3.68 -12.66 -8.43
C ASP A 32 -4.73 -12.41 -9.52
N LYS A 33 -5.59 -11.39 -9.35
CA LYS A 33 -6.58 -11.01 -10.37
C LYS A 33 -5.96 -10.35 -11.60
N ILE A 34 -4.87 -9.61 -11.43
CA ILE A 34 -4.09 -9.06 -12.55
C ILE A 34 -3.48 -10.20 -13.37
N ARG A 35 -2.85 -11.19 -12.72
CA ARG A 35 -2.23 -12.35 -13.38
C ARG A 35 -3.22 -13.22 -14.16
N GLN A 36 -4.48 -13.25 -13.75
CA GLN A 36 -5.55 -13.96 -14.47
C GLN A 36 -5.88 -13.31 -15.82
N ASN A 37 -5.38 -12.10 -16.10
CA ASN A 37 -5.60 -11.37 -17.34
C ASN A 37 -7.08 -11.30 -17.75
N LEU A 38 -7.92 -10.97 -16.77
CA LEU A 38 -9.37 -10.94 -16.91
C LEU A 38 -9.76 -9.84 -17.89
N LYS A 39 -10.72 -10.14 -18.78
CA LYS A 39 -11.28 -9.17 -19.71
C LYS A 39 -11.94 -8.01 -18.96
N VAL A 40 -11.67 -6.79 -19.41
CA VAL A 40 -12.35 -5.57 -18.95
C VAL A 40 -13.20 -5.07 -20.10
N TYR A 41 -14.48 -4.83 -19.82
CA TYR A 41 -15.43 -4.40 -20.83
C TYR A 41 -16.40 -3.37 -20.23
N ALA A 42 -17.05 -2.62 -21.10
CA ALA A 42 -18.01 -1.62 -20.70
C ALA A 42 -19.29 -1.73 -21.53
N GLU A 43 -20.42 -1.43 -20.90
CA GLU A 43 -21.74 -1.47 -21.51
C GLU A 43 -22.51 -0.20 -21.12
N ASP A 44 -23.18 0.40 -22.10
CA ASP A 44 -24.12 1.50 -21.84
C ASP A 44 -25.50 0.89 -21.57
N ILE A 45 -25.98 1.00 -20.32
CA ILE A 45 -27.21 0.38 -19.86
C ILE A 45 -28.10 1.38 -19.10
N PRO A 46 -29.42 1.16 -19.02
CA PRO A 46 -30.28 1.98 -18.19
C PRO A 46 -29.85 1.98 -16.73
N TYR A 47 -29.87 3.14 -16.07
CA TYR A 47 -29.44 3.27 -14.67
C TYR A 47 -30.14 2.27 -13.74
N LYS A 48 -31.47 2.11 -13.89
CA LYS A 48 -32.25 1.16 -13.10
C LYS A 48 -31.74 -0.27 -13.23
N LYS A 49 -31.39 -0.68 -14.45
CA LYS A 49 -30.84 -2.02 -14.73
C LYS A 49 -29.45 -2.18 -14.10
N ALA A 50 -28.60 -1.16 -14.16
CA ALA A 50 -27.28 -1.21 -13.50
C ALA A 50 -27.41 -1.42 -11.98
N MET A 51 -28.36 -0.73 -11.34
CA MET A 51 -28.64 -0.89 -9.92
C MET A 51 -29.21 -2.27 -9.58
N GLU A 52 -30.09 -2.82 -10.42
CA GLU A 52 -30.62 -4.19 -10.29
C GLU A 52 -29.51 -5.26 -10.44
N GLU A 53 -28.51 -5.01 -11.28
CA GLU A 53 -27.32 -5.86 -11.45
C GLU A 53 -26.29 -5.72 -10.31
N GLY A 54 -26.52 -4.83 -9.33
CA GLY A 54 -25.61 -4.60 -8.22
C GLY A 54 -24.34 -3.84 -8.60
N VAL A 55 -24.36 -3.08 -9.70
CA VAL A 55 -23.24 -2.24 -10.12
C VAL A 55 -23.02 -1.13 -9.09
N ILE A 56 -21.76 -0.92 -8.69
CA ILE A 56 -21.41 0.08 -7.69
C ILE A 56 -21.44 1.48 -8.32
N ALA A 57 -22.11 2.41 -7.63
CA ALA A 57 -22.11 3.84 -7.94
C ALA A 57 -21.31 4.58 -6.87
N LEU A 58 -20.14 5.14 -7.25
CA LEU A 58 -19.24 5.81 -6.29
C LEU A 58 -19.63 7.26 -5.96
N PHE A 59 -20.50 7.89 -6.74
CA PHE A 59 -20.84 9.30 -6.57
C PHE A 59 -22.35 9.48 -6.40
N ASP A 60 -22.75 10.40 -5.51
CA ASP A 60 -24.15 10.82 -5.32
C ASP A 60 -24.67 11.72 -6.47
N GLU A 61 -23.93 11.81 -7.58
CA GLU A 61 -24.36 12.59 -8.74
C GLU A 61 -25.64 11.99 -9.33
N LYS A 62 -26.51 12.87 -9.85
CA LYS A 62 -27.71 12.44 -10.58
C LYS A 62 -27.28 11.83 -11.91
N TYR A 63 -26.97 10.54 -11.90
CA TYR A 63 -26.75 9.74 -13.09
C TYR A 63 -27.90 9.92 -14.09
N GLY A 64 -27.57 10.00 -15.37
CA GLY A 64 -28.56 10.07 -16.44
C GLY A 64 -29.31 8.74 -16.62
N ASP A 65 -30.31 8.73 -17.53
CA ASP A 65 -31.11 7.53 -17.79
C ASP A 65 -30.27 6.35 -18.31
N ILE A 66 -29.21 6.65 -19.07
CA ILE A 66 -28.22 5.69 -19.56
C ILE A 66 -26.88 5.96 -18.86
N VAL A 67 -26.26 4.91 -18.35
CA VAL A 67 -24.97 4.95 -17.66
C VAL A 67 -24.00 3.93 -18.25
N ARG A 68 -22.71 4.25 -18.18
CA ARG A 68 -21.64 3.34 -18.59
C ARG A 68 -21.20 2.49 -17.40
N ALA A 69 -21.47 1.20 -17.46
CA ALA A 69 -21.01 0.22 -16.47
C ALA A 69 -19.73 -0.46 -16.96
N VAL A 70 -18.63 -0.32 -16.22
CA VAL A 70 -17.37 -1.03 -16.47
C VAL A 70 -17.35 -2.31 -15.63
N LYS A 71 -17.11 -3.45 -16.27
CA LYS A 71 -17.13 -4.79 -15.68
C LYS A 71 -15.77 -5.47 -15.88
N ILE A 72 -15.35 -6.25 -14.89
CA ILE A 72 -14.07 -6.98 -14.88
C ILE A 72 -14.33 -8.47 -14.72
N GLY A 73 -13.89 -9.28 -15.70
CA GLY A 73 -14.04 -10.75 -15.73
C GLY A 73 -15.40 -11.24 -16.27
N GLU A 74 -15.45 -12.51 -16.64
CA GLU A 74 -16.67 -13.21 -17.07
C GLU A 74 -16.73 -14.59 -16.35
N PRO A 75 -17.58 -14.77 -15.31
CA PRO A 75 -18.51 -13.80 -14.74
C PRO A 75 -17.80 -12.60 -14.08
N ALA A 76 -18.49 -11.46 -14.04
CA ALA A 76 -17.94 -10.22 -13.48
C ALA A 76 -17.60 -10.38 -12.00
N ILE A 77 -16.36 -10.10 -11.63
CA ILE A 77 -15.89 -10.07 -10.24
C ILE A 77 -16.01 -8.67 -9.61
N SER A 78 -16.16 -7.65 -10.45
CA SER A 78 -16.32 -6.25 -10.07
C SER A 78 -17.06 -5.52 -11.20
N ALA A 79 -17.98 -4.65 -10.83
CA ALA A 79 -18.73 -3.81 -11.75
C ALA A 79 -18.97 -2.43 -11.12
N GLU A 80 -18.63 -1.37 -11.84
CA GLU A 80 -18.74 0.02 -11.36
C GLU A 80 -19.22 0.95 -12.48
N LEU A 81 -20.02 1.96 -12.13
CA LEU A 81 -20.33 3.06 -13.02
C LEU A 81 -19.13 3.99 -13.18
N CYS A 82 -18.50 3.99 -14.35
CA CYS A 82 -17.30 4.79 -14.61
C CYS A 82 -17.26 5.34 -16.04
N GLY A 83 -17.03 6.66 -16.16
CA GLY A 83 -16.82 7.36 -17.43
C GLY A 83 -15.35 7.45 -17.88
N GLY A 84 -14.41 6.93 -17.08
CA GLY A 84 -12.98 6.99 -17.35
C GLY A 84 -12.49 6.00 -18.41
N THR A 85 -11.22 6.15 -18.78
CA THR A 85 -10.51 5.19 -19.63
C THR A 85 -10.06 3.98 -18.81
N HIS A 86 -10.06 2.80 -19.43
CA HIS A 86 -9.67 1.54 -18.80
C HIS A 86 -8.80 0.72 -19.75
N VAL A 87 -7.98 -0.15 -19.18
CA VAL A 87 -7.28 -1.24 -19.87
C VAL A 87 -8.28 -2.22 -20.50
N ALA A 88 -7.88 -2.98 -21.50
CA ALA A 88 -8.74 -4.00 -22.10
C ALA A 88 -8.70 -5.35 -21.33
N ALA A 89 -7.61 -5.61 -20.61
CA ALA A 89 -7.50 -6.74 -19.70
C ALA A 89 -6.69 -6.40 -18.43
N THR A 90 -6.95 -7.08 -17.32
CA THR A 90 -6.29 -6.79 -16.03
C THR A 90 -4.78 -6.99 -16.07
N GLY A 91 -4.26 -7.84 -16.96
CA GLY A 91 -2.82 -8.08 -17.10
C GLY A 91 -2.04 -6.86 -17.60
N GLU A 92 -2.70 -5.93 -18.30
CA GLU A 92 -2.09 -4.68 -18.77
C GLU A 92 -1.70 -3.74 -17.61
N ILE A 93 -2.27 -3.93 -16.41
CA ILE A 93 -1.96 -3.13 -15.22
C ILE A 93 -0.53 -3.39 -14.74
N GLY A 94 0.00 -4.60 -14.94
CA GLY A 94 1.28 -5.04 -14.40
C GLY A 94 1.28 -5.13 -12.87
N LEU A 95 2.45 -5.04 -12.24
CA LEU A 95 2.55 -5.16 -10.78
C LEU A 95 1.73 -4.08 -10.07
N PHE A 96 0.93 -4.45 -9.07
CA PHE A 96 0.30 -3.53 -8.12
C PHE A 96 1.01 -3.57 -6.77
N HIS A 97 1.22 -2.42 -6.14
CA HIS A 97 1.81 -2.35 -4.80
C HIS A 97 1.27 -1.19 -3.96
N ILE A 98 0.77 -1.49 -2.76
CA ILE A 98 0.39 -0.49 -1.76
C ILE A 98 1.66 0.10 -1.14
N ILE A 99 1.78 1.43 -1.19
CA ILE A 99 2.93 2.17 -0.65
C ILE A 99 2.59 2.91 0.66
N GLY A 100 1.31 3.03 0.99
CA GLY A 100 0.86 3.73 2.18
C GLY A 100 -0.57 3.41 2.55
N GLU A 101 -0.85 3.46 3.84
CA GLU A 101 -2.17 3.27 4.44
C GLU A 101 -2.34 4.32 5.54
N SER A 102 -3.45 5.05 5.54
CA SER A 102 -3.71 6.12 6.52
C SER A 102 -5.19 6.31 6.84
N SER A 103 -5.48 6.80 8.05
CA SER A 103 -6.82 7.26 8.43
C SER A 103 -7.11 8.63 7.82
N ILE A 104 -8.32 8.83 7.30
CA ILE A 104 -8.78 10.13 6.77
C ILE A 104 -9.99 10.68 7.54
N GLY A 105 -10.32 10.10 8.70
CA GLY A 105 -11.42 10.52 9.56
C GLY A 105 -12.75 9.83 9.24
N ALA A 106 -13.75 10.00 10.12
CA ALA A 106 -15.13 9.50 9.96
C ALA A 106 -15.27 7.98 9.66
N GLY A 107 -14.35 7.14 10.16
CA GLY A 107 -14.36 5.70 9.88
C GLY A 107 -13.93 5.35 8.45
N LEU A 108 -13.31 6.29 7.74
CA LEU A 108 -12.72 6.11 6.42
C LEU A 108 -11.20 5.99 6.50
N ARG A 109 -10.66 5.21 5.58
CA ARG A 109 -9.23 4.97 5.41
C ARG A 109 -8.85 5.14 3.95
N ARG A 110 -7.56 5.34 3.71
CA ARG A 110 -6.97 5.53 2.39
C ARG A 110 -5.80 4.58 2.20
N ILE A 111 -5.80 3.88 1.08
CA ILE A 111 -4.58 3.29 0.53
C ILE A 111 -4.02 4.19 -0.58
N GLU A 112 -2.70 4.31 -0.62
CA GLU A 112 -1.96 4.82 -1.77
C GLU A 112 -1.18 3.67 -2.38
N ALA A 113 -1.20 3.57 -3.71
CA ALA A 113 -0.58 2.47 -4.42
C ALA A 113 0.02 2.91 -5.75
N VAL A 114 0.88 2.06 -6.29
CA VAL A 114 1.53 2.22 -7.60
C VAL A 114 1.27 0.99 -8.46
N THR A 115 1.27 1.18 -9.78
CA THR A 115 1.08 0.08 -10.75
C THR A 115 2.13 0.11 -11.86
N GLY A 116 2.25 -1.00 -12.59
CA GLY A 116 3.10 -1.14 -13.79
C GLY A 116 4.54 -0.66 -13.56
N ARG A 117 5.03 0.19 -14.46
CA ARG A 117 6.38 0.79 -14.36
C ARG A 117 6.60 1.62 -13.09
N GLY A 118 5.54 2.21 -12.53
CA GLY A 118 5.62 2.92 -11.25
C GLY A 118 5.93 1.96 -10.11
N ALA A 119 5.28 0.79 -10.09
CA ALA A 119 5.55 -0.26 -9.12
C ALA A 119 6.93 -0.88 -9.30
N GLU A 120 7.38 -1.13 -10.53
CA GLU A 120 8.73 -1.62 -10.82
C GLU A 120 9.81 -0.68 -10.27
N LYS A 121 9.67 0.64 -10.52
CA LYS A 121 10.58 1.66 -9.99
C LYS A 121 10.57 1.69 -8.47
N TYR A 122 9.38 1.60 -7.86
CA TYR A 122 9.25 1.54 -6.41
C TYR A 122 10.01 0.34 -5.84
N VAL A 123 9.77 -0.88 -6.33
CA VAL A 123 10.48 -2.09 -5.86
C VAL A 123 11.99 -1.96 -6.05
N ALA A 124 12.45 -1.51 -7.21
CA ALA A 124 13.88 -1.31 -7.47
C ALA A 124 14.52 -0.33 -6.47
N SER A 125 13.84 0.76 -6.13
CA SER A 125 14.29 1.72 -5.12
C SER A 125 14.37 1.09 -3.72
N GLN A 126 13.36 0.30 -3.32
CA GLN A 126 13.35 -0.36 -2.01
C GLN A 126 14.49 -1.36 -1.89
N LEU A 127 14.74 -2.17 -2.93
CA LEU A 127 15.87 -3.09 -2.97
C LEU A 127 17.21 -2.37 -2.93
N THR A 128 17.33 -1.20 -3.55
CA THR A 128 18.54 -0.38 -3.51
C THR A 128 18.80 0.14 -2.09
N HIS A 129 17.79 0.69 -1.42
CA HIS A 129 17.92 1.14 -0.03
C HIS A 129 18.28 -0.01 0.91
N LEU A 130 17.67 -1.19 0.72
CA LEU A 130 17.97 -2.38 1.52
C LEU A 130 19.45 -2.79 1.39
N LYS A 131 19.97 -2.82 0.16
CA LYS A 131 21.38 -3.13 -0.11
C LYS A 131 22.32 -2.11 0.51
N LEU A 132 22.05 -0.82 0.34
CA LEU A 132 22.87 0.25 0.93
C LEU A 132 22.90 0.16 2.46
N ALA A 133 21.76 -0.11 3.11
CA ALA A 133 21.71 -0.30 4.56
C ALA A 133 22.55 -1.52 5.01
N ALA A 134 22.46 -2.63 4.28
CA ALA A 134 23.24 -3.84 4.55
C ALA A 134 24.75 -3.61 4.38
N GLU A 135 25.15 -2.87 3.34
CA GLU A 135 26.55 -2.48 3.09
C GLU A 135 27.11 -1.61 4.22
N ILE A 136 26.34 -0.60 4.68
CA ILE A 136 26.73 0.27 5.81
C ILE A 136 26.98 -0.57 7.07
N LEU A 137 26.12 -1.54 7.33
CA LEU A 137 26.22 -2.42 8.50
C LEU A 137 27.14 -3.62 8.30
N LYS A 138 27.73 -3.78 7.10
CA LYS A 138 28.63 -4.88 6.71
C LYS A 138 28.01 -6.26 6.93
N VAL A 139 26.74 -6.41 6.60
CA VAL A 139 26.00 -7.68 6.67
C VAL A 139 25.30 -7.97 5.35
N MET A 140 24.83 -9.20 5.19
CA MET A 140 23.91 -9.54 4.10
C MET A 140 22.52 -8.95 4.37
N PRO A 141 21.72 -8.59 3.34
CA PRO A 141 20.37 -8.05 3.51
C PRO A 141 19.46 -8.89 4.42
N GLU A 142 19.60 -10.21 4.37
CA GLU A 142 18.82 -11.16 5.18
C GLU A 142 19.14 -11.06 6.68
N ALA A 143 20.38 -10.67 7.03
CA ALA A 143 20.83 -10.49 8.41
C ALA A 143 20.62 -9.05 8.92
N LEU A 144 20.04 -8.16 8.11
CA LEU A 144 19.89 -6.74 8.46
C LEU A 144 19.04 -6.55 9.72
N SER A 145 17.93 -7.28 9.83
CA SER A 145 17.02 -7.17 10.98
C SER A 145 17.67 -7.60 12.29
N GLU A 146 18.41 -8.71 12.26
CA GLU A 146 19.17 -9.20 13.41
C GLU A 146 20.24 -8.19 13.80
N LYS A 147 21.04 -7.72 12.83
CA LYS A 147 22.10 -6.75 13.08
C LYS A 147 21.60 -5.43 13.67
N VAL A 148 20.46 -4.92 13.21
CA VAL A 148 19.82 -3.72 13.77
C VAL A 148 19.35 -3.96 15.21
N THR A 149 18.84 -5.15 15.50
CA THR A 149 18.41 -5.53 16.86
C THR A 149 19.60 -5.54 17.82
N ASP A 150 20.70 -6.17 17.41
CA ASP A 150 21.93 -6.22 18.21
C ASP A 150 22.52 -4.83 18.47
N LEU A 151 22.58 -3.98 17.44
CA LEU A 151 23.08 -2.61 17.57
C LEU A 151 22.23 -1.76 18.51
N ASN A 152 20.90 -1.94 18.51
CA ASN A 152 20.03 -1.26 19.45
C ASN A 152 20.24 -1.74 20.90
N ALA A 153 20.45 -3.04 21.10
CA ALA A 153 20.77 -3.58 22.41
C ALA A 153 22.12 -3.06 22.94
N GLU A 154 23.15 -3.04 22.07
CA GLU A 154 24.46 -2.48 22.38
C GLU A 154 24.39 -0.98 22.69
N LEU A 155 23.57 -0.22 21.94
CA LEU A 155 23.36 1.20 22.17
C LEU A 155 22.74 1.47 23.56
N GLU A 156 21.74 0.69 23.97
CA GLU A 156 21.12 0.85 25.29
C GLU A 156 22.07 0.46 26.42
N GLU A 157 22.90 -0.57 26.23
CA GLU A 157 23.93 -0.95 27.20
C GLU A 157 25.00 0.15 27.34
N ASN A 158 25.49 0.68 26.23
CA ASN A 158 26.48 1.76 26.22
C ASN A 158 25.93 3.03 26.89
N LYS A 159 24.66 3.37 26.67
CA LYS A 159 24.00 4.49 27.38
C LYS A 159 23.92 4.26 28.89
N ARG A 160 23.69 3.02 29.32
CA ARG A 160 23.67 2.66 30.75
C ARG A 160 25.05 2.80 31.38
N GLN A 161 26.09 2.29 30.71
CA GLN A 161 27.47 2.41 31.18
C GLN A 161 27.95 3.86 31.24
N ALA A 162 27.60 4.68 30.24
CA ALA A 162 27.91 6.10 30.24
C ALA A 162 27.33 6.82 31.47
N LYS A 163 26.06 6.59 31.79
CA LYS A 163 25.42 7.16 32.98
C LYS A 163 26.07 6.69 34.28
N GLU A 164 26.51 5.44 34.35
CA GLU A 164 27.19 4.92 35.53
C GLU A 164 28.55 5.57 35.72
N LEU A 165 29.32 5.74 34.64
CA LEU A 165 30.61 6.42 34.66
C LEU A 165 30.46 7.91 35.03
N GLU A 166 29.48 8.61 34.46
CA GLU A 166 29.14 9.99 34.85
C GLU A 166 28.83 10.10 36.35
N ARG A 167 28.05 9.15 36.89
CA ARG A 167 27.74 9.12 38.33
C ARG A 167 28.99 8.89 39.18
N LYS A 168 29.89 7.98 38.75
CA LYS A 168 31.15 7.71 39.47
C LYS A 168 32.07 8.92 39.46
N LEU A 169 32.23 9.59 38.30
CA LEU A 169 33.03 10.80 38.16
C LEU A 169 32.50 11.93 39.07
N ALA A 170 31.19 12.18 39.07
CA ALA A 170 30.59 13.20 39.93
C ALA A 170 30.79 12.92 41.43
N LEU A 171 30.79 11.64 41.83
CA LEU A 171 31.07 11.24 43.22
C LEU A 171 32.54 11.41 43.59
N ASP A 172 33.46 11.16 42.67
CA ASP A 172 34.90 11.33 42.90
C ASP A 172 35.29 12.82 42.92
N GLU A 173 34.68 13.66 42.08
CA GLU A 173 34.82 15.13 42.14
C GLU A 173 34.29 15.70 43.46
N ALA A 174 33.19 15.15 43.99
CA ALA A 174 32.64 15.57 45.30
C ALA A 174 33.49 15.11 46.50
N ARG A 175 34.46 14.23 46.30
CA ARG A 175 35.37 13.71 47.35
C ARG A 175 36.71 14.45 47.41
N GLN A 176 37.04 15.26 46.40
CA GLN A 176 38.22 16.13 46.36
C GLN A 176 37.90 17.51 46.94
#